data_AF-A0AA51HEG1-F1
#
_entry.id   AF-A0AA51HEG1-F1
#
_cell.length_a   1.000
_cell.length_b   1.000
_cell.length_c   1.000
_cell.angle_alpha   90.00
_cell.angle_beta   90.00
_cell.angle_gamma   90.00
#
_symmetry.space_group_name_H-M   'P 1'
#
loop_
_entity.id
_entity.type
_entity.pdbx_description
1 polymer ?
#
loop_
_entity_poly.entity_id
_entity_poly.type
_entity_poly.pdbx_seq_one_letter_code
_entity_poly.pdbx_strand_id
1 'polypeptide(L)'
;MFASRFGIEIEFTGITRKEAARVTAEFLNGTVTEVGDYYDTKKVTAPDGKVWKLMYDGSIACQKKQGGSKANADKEYSVELVSPVLAYKEDIETLQELVRQLRHVGAFANSSCGIHIHLDGSNHSPRSIRNFINIIASKNDLFYKALQIAPARMGYCKKMDSLLVEKMNQKKPKTMRAIEEIWYEGYSETRSQHYHQSRYHFLNLHSFFTGNHTVELRGFNSELHAGKIRSYIVLALALNNQALTQKCASARKPQTENEKFAMRTYLNRIGFIGDEFANCREHLIAHLDGSAAWRFRAA
;
A
#
# COMPACT_ATOMS: atom_id res chain seq x y z
N MET A 1 -2.96 0.21 -17.51
CA MET A 1 -3.08 0.03 -16.05
C MET A 1 -2.18 -1.10 -15.54
N PHE A 2 -2.38 -2.36 -15.96
CA PHE A 2 -1.72 -3.53 -15.35
C PHE A 2 -0.37 -3.96 -15.97
N ALA A 3 0.40 -3.02 -16.52
CA ALA A 3 1.70 -3.34 -17.13
C ALA A 3 2.85 -3.29 -16.11
N SER A 4 2.72 -2.50 -15.05
CA SER A 4 3.74 -2.38 -14.00
C SER A 4 3.75 -3.61 -13.10
N ARG A 5 4.95 -4.06 -12.73
CA ARG A 5 5.17 -5.03 -11.66
C ARG A 5 4.98 -4.35 -10.29
N PHE A 6 4.63 -5.15 -9.28
CA PHE A 6 4.46 -4.67 -7.91
C PHE A 6 4.92 -5.71 -6.88
N GLY A 7 5.20 -5.26 -5.66
CA GLY A 7 5.32 -6.10 -4.48
C GLY A 7 4.33 -5.63 -3.41
N ILE A 8 3.99 -6.51 -2.47
CA ILE A 8 3.09 -6.18 -1.35
C ILE A 8 3.64 -6.75 -0.05
N GLU A 9 3.54 -5.94 1.00
CA GLU A 9 3.78 -6.31 2.40
C GLU A 9 2.42 -6.31 3.11
N ILE A 10 2.08 -7.40 3.79
CA ILE A 10 0.82 -7.56 4.53
C ILE A 10 1.15 -7.96 5.96
N GLU A 11 0.91 -7.04 6.90
CA GLU A 11 1.13 -7.26 8.33
C GLU A 11 -0.10 -7.88 8.98
N PHE A 12 0.06 -8.90 9.82
CA PHE A 12 -1.04 -9.51 10.57
C PHE A 12 -0.55 -10.18 11.86
N THR A 13 -1.52 -10.63 12.65
CA THR A 13 -1.33 -11.43 13.86
C THR A 13 -2.33 -12.57 13.89
N GLY A 14 -2.52 -13.24 15.04
CA GLY A 14 -3.50 -14.32 15.20
C GLY A 14 -2.95 -15.73 14.99
N ILE A 15 -1.91 -15.87 14.17
CA ILE A 15 -1.12 -17.09 13.99
C ILE A 15 0.37 -16.77 14.12
N THR A 16 1.20 -17.77 14.39
CA THR A 16 2.64 -17.57 14.47
C THR A 16 3.27 -17.45 13.07
N ARG A 17 4.45 -16.83 12.97
CA ARG A 17 5.23 -16.79 11.71
C ARG A 17 5.52 -18.19 11.15
N LYS A 18 5.83 -19.14 12.02
CA LYS A 18 6.07 -20.55 11.63
C LYS A 18 4.82 -21.17 11.00
N GLU A 19 3.65 -20.93 11.61
CA GLU A 19 2.38 -21.42 11.08
C GLU A 19 2.01 -20.74 9.76
N ALA A 20 2.20 -19.41 9.67
CA ALA A 20 2.00 -18.67 8.43
C ALA A 20 2.91 -19.19 7.29
N ALA A 21 4.17 -19.49 7.59
CA ALA A 21 5.11 -20.06 6.61
C ALA A 21 4.69 -21.46 6.16
N ARG A 22 4.22 -22.31 7.09
CA ARG A 22 3.68 -23.64 6.78
C ARG A 22 2.49 -23.56 5.84
N VAL A 23 1.48 -22.75 6.17
CA VAL A 23 0.27 -22.56 5.35
C VAL A 23 0.62 -21.98 3.97
N THR A 24 1.54 -21.03 3.92
CA THR A 24 2.02 -20.46 2.66
C THR A 24 2.73 -21.50 1.79
N ALA A 25 3.56 -22.35 2.38
CA ALA A 25 4.26 -23.43 1.68
C ALA A 25 3.31 -24.51 1.17
N GLU A 26 2.33 -24.93 1.99
CA GLU A 26 1.32 -25.91 1.60
C GLU A 26 0.46 -25.40 0.43
N PHE A 27 0.01 -24.15 0.48
CA PHE A 27 -0.80 -23.59 -0.60
C PHE A 27 -0.01 -23.42 -1.92
N LEU A 28 1.25 -22.97 -1.83
CA LEU A 28 2.08 -22.70 -3.00
C LEU A 28 2.86 -23.93 -3.51
N ASN A 29 2.70 -25.08 -2.88
CA ASN A 29 3.56 -26.26 -3.07
C ASN A 29 5.06 -25.92 -2.94
N GLY A 30 5.38 -25.01 -2.02
CA GLY A 30 6.72 -24.48 -1.81
C GLY A 30 7.50 -25.18 -0.71
N THR A 31 8.77 -24.83 -0.57
CA THR A 31 9.65 -25.31 0.52
C THR A 31 9.98 -24.18 1.48
N VAL A 32 9.93 -24.47 2.78
CA VAL A 32 10.27 -23.52 3.85
C VAL A 32 11.77 -23.59 4.14
N THR A 33 12.41 -22.43 4.24
CA THR A 33 13.79 -22.29 4.75
C THR A 33 13.83 -21.20 5.80
N GLU A 34 14.43 -21.50 6.96
CA GLU A 34 14.65 -20.52 8.02
C GLU A 34 15.99 -19.81 7.81
N VAL A 35 15.99 -18.47 7.86
CA VAL A 35 17.20 -17.68 7.58
C VAL A 35 18.10 -17.53 8.81
N GLY A 36 17.52 -17.52 10.02
CA GLY A 36 18.26 -17.27 11.26
C GLY A 36 18.74 -15.83 11.43
N ASP A 37 18.04 -14.86 10.81
CA ASP A 37 18.34 -13.43 10.93
C ASP A 37 17.59 -12.78 12.12
N TYR A 38 17.87 -11.50 12.37
CA TYR A 38 17.20 -10.71 13.42
C TYR A 38 15.66 -10.74 13.29
N TYR A 39 15.17 -10.78 12.06
CA TYR A 39 13.74 -10.77 11.75
C TYR A 39 13.10 -12.16 11.83
N ASP A 40 13.86 -13.19 12.22
CA ASP A 40 13.50 -14.62 12.17
C ASP A 40 12.66 -14.96 10.92
N THR A 41 13.24 -14.59 9.76
CA THR A 41 12.63 -14.72 8.45
C THR A 41 12.47 -16.18 8.08
N LYS A 42 11.25 -16.55 7.66
CA LYS A 42 10.93 -17.81 7.00
C LYS A 42 10.70 -17.55 5.51
N LYS A 43 11.52 -18.14 4.65
CA LYS A 43 11.36 -18.06 3.20
C LYS A 43 10.55 -19.25 2.72
N VAL A 44 9.55 -19.00 1.88
CA VAL A 44 8.82 -20.03 1.15
C VAL A 44 9.16 -19.88 -0.33
N THR A 45 9.89 -20.86 -0.87
CA THR A 45 10.25 -20.90 -2.29
C THR A 45 9.25 -21.76 -3.04
N ALA A 46 8.44 -21.15 -3.90
CA ALA A 46 7.47 -21.85 -4.73
C ALA A 46 8.16 -22.55 -5.93
N PRO A 47 7.50 -23.51 -6.60
CA PRO A 47 8.08 -24.24 -7.74
C PRO A 47 8.49 -23.37 -8.93
N ASP A 48 7.86 -22.21 -9.09
CA ASP A 48 8.19 -21.22 -10.12
C ASP A 48 9.41 -20.35 -9.75
N GLY A 49 10.06 -20.63 -8.62
CA GLY A 49 11.23 -19.92 -8.11
C GLY A 49 10.90 -18.63 -7.36
N LYS A 50 9.62 -18.24 -7.27
CA LYS A 50 9.22 -17.05 -6.50
C LYS A 50 9.37 -17.32 -5.01
N VAL A 51 9.99 -16.36 -4.31
CA VAL A 51 10.25 -16.45 -2.86
C VAL A 51 9.34 -15.50 -2.11
N TRP A 52 8.49 -16.06 -1.27
CA TRP A 52 7.67 -15.34 -0.30
C TRP A 52 8.38 -15.34 1.06
N LYS A 53 8.22 -14.27 1.83
CA LYS A 53 8.86 -14.18 3.16
C LYS A 53 7.82 -13.91 4.24
N LEU A 54 7.98 -14.58 5.37
CA LEU A 54 7.24 -14.32 6.60
C LEU A 54 8.27 -13.86 7.62
N MET A 55 8.16 -12.63 8.10
CA MET A 55 9.18 -12.01 8.95
C MET A 55 8.58 -11.22 10.12
N TYR A 56 9.41 -10.95 11.11
CA TYR A 56 9.04 -10.16 12.29
C TYR A 56 8.93 -8.67 11.93
N ASP A 57 7.85 -8.04 12.38
CA ASP A 57 7.73 -6.58 12.42
C ASP A 57 7.48 -6.10 13.87
N GLY A 58 8.39 -5.27 14.38
CA GLY A 58 8.35 -4.80 15.77
C GLY A 58 7.22 -3.83 16.10
N SER A 59 6.50 -3.32 15.10
CA SER A 59 5.37 -2.40 15.28
C SER A 59 4.03 -3.12 15.52
N ILE A 60 3.96 -4.44 15.30
CA ILE A 60 2.72 -5.21 15.42
C ILE A 60 2.41 -5.53 16.90
N ALA A 61 1.26 -5.05 17.38
CA ALA A 61 0.66 -5.48 18.63
C ALA A 61 0.17 -6.94 18.51
N CYS A 62 0.92 -7.87 19.09
CA CYS A 62 0.70 -9.31 18.94
C CYS A 62 -0.55 -9.78 19.68
N GLN A 63 -1.46 -10.45 18.97
CA GLN A 63 -2.70 -10.99 19.53
C GLN A 63 -3.01 -12.39 18.99
N LYS A 64 -3.74 -13.18 19.77
CA LYS A 64 -4.27 -14.49 19.34
C LYS A 64 -5.73 -14.65 19.77
N LYS A 65 -6.45 -15.57 19.12
CA LYS A 65 -7.78 -15.96 19.58
C LYS A 65 -7.66 -16.95 20.73
N GLN A 66 -8.32 -16.67 21.85
CA GLN A 66 -8.39 -17.56 23.01
C GLN A 66 -9.80 -17.47 23.59
N GLY A 67 -10.51 -18.60 23.72
CA GLY A 67 -11.86 -18.63 24.30
C GLY A 67 -12.88 -17.73 23.57
N GLY A 68 -12.74 -17.55 22.25
CA GLY A 68 -13.62 -16.69 21.45
C GLY A 68 -13.30 -15.19 21.47
N SER A 69 -12.36 -14.75 22.30
CA SER A 69 -11.91 -13.34 22.36
C SER A 69 -10.47 -13.18 21.85
N LYS A 70 -10.04 -11.93 21.64
CA LYS A 70 -8.64 -11.61 21.30
C LYS A 70 -7.87 -11.36 22.60
N ALA A 71 -6.77 -12.07 22.78
CA ALA A 71 -5.85 -11.91 23.90
C ALA A 71 -4.45 -11.53 23.40
N ASN A 72 -3.64 -10.91 24.26
CA ASN A 72 -2.24 -10.61 23.94
C ASN A 72 -1.46 -11.91 23.67
N ALA A 73 -0.51 -11.82 22.75
CA ALA A 73 0.37 -12.91 22.38
C ALA A 73 1.84 -12.47 22.41
N ASP A 74 2.75 -13.44 22.40
CA ASP A 74 4.18 -13.18 22.28
C ASP A 74 4.56 -12.74 20.85
N LYS A 75 5.83 -12.36 20.69
CA LYS A 75 6.39 -11.84 19.43
C LYS A 75 6.34 -12.83 18.25
N GLU A 76 6.11 -14.12 18.48
CA GLU A 76 5.99 -15.09 17.38
C GLU A 76 4.75 -14.84 16.52
N TYR A 77 3.77 -14.11 17.06
CA TYR A 77 2.53 -13.69 16.40
C TYR A 77 2.65 -12.33 15.69
N SER A 78 3.82 -11.71 15.66
CA SER A 78 4.10 -10.58 14.77
C SER A 78 4.50 -11.15 13.40
N VAL A 79 3.67 -10.95 12.38
CA VAL A 79 3.89 -11.52 11.05
C VAL A 79 3.75 -10.43 9.99
N GLU A 80 4.79 -10.21 9.20
CA GLU A 80 4.72 -9.52 7.92
C GLU A 80 4.94 -10.53 6.79
N LEU A 81 3.95 -10.67 5.91
CA LEU A 81 4.07 -11.40 4.65
C LEU A 81 4.59 -10.44 3.57
N VAL A 82 5.78 -10.73 3.04
CA VAL A 82 6.38 -9.99 1.94
C VAL A 82 6.32 -10.83 0.67
N SER A 83 5.65 -10.31 -0.35
CA SER A 83 5.54 -10.99 -1.64
C SER A 83 6.84 -10.92 -2.44
N PRO A 84 7.04 -11.85 -3.39
CA PRO A 84 7.96 -11.65 -4.50
C PRO A 84 7.46 -10.52 -5.41
N VAL A 85 8.21 -10.18 -6.45
CA VAL A 85 7.73 -9.26 -7.49
C VAL A 85 6.64 -9.96 -8.31
N LEU A 86 5.46 -9.35 -8.38
CA LEU A 86 4.25 -9.89 -9.00
C LEU A 86 3.85 -9.10 -10.26
N ALA A 87 3.16 -9.76 -11.19
CA ALA A 87 2.29 -9.11 -12.17
C ALA A 87 0.82 -9.35 -11.85
N TYR A 88 0.02 -8.31 -12.00
CA TYR A 88 -1.40 -8.36 -11.67
C TYR A 88 -2.15 -9.48 -12.40
N LYS A 89 -1.94 -9.64 -13.71
CA LYS A 89 -2.65 -10.65 -14.51
C LYS A 89 -2.23 -12.09 -14.19
N GLU A 90 -1.00 -12.28 -13.72
CA GLU A 90 -0.42 -13.60 -13.48
C GLU A 90 -0.67 -14.06 -12.03
N ASP A 91 -0.62 -13.13 -11.07
CA ASP A 91 -0.42 -13.46 -9.66
C ASP A 91 -1.55 -13.05 -8.73
N ILE A 92 -2.52 -12.22 -9.18
CA ILE A 92 -3.52 -11.66 -8.28
C ILE A 92 -4.40 -12.74 -7.63
N GLU A 93 -4.81 -13.76 -8.39
CA GLU A 93 -5.64 -14.85 -7.88
C GLU A 93 -4.90 -15.68 -6.83
N THR A 94 -3.63 -16.00 -7.08
CA THR A 94 -2.76 -16.70 -6.12
C THR A 94 -2.58 -15.90 -4.84
N LEU A 95 -2.31 -14.59 -4.94
CA LEU A 95 -2.19 -13.72 -3.77
C LEU A 95 -3.50 -13.64 -2.99
N GLN A 96 -4.63 -13.46 -3.69
CA GLN A 96 -5.95 -13.41 -3.06
C GLN A 96 -6.27 -14.71 -2.32
N GLU A 97 -5.95 -15.86 -2.91
CA GLU A 97 -6.21 -17.15 -2.29
C GLU A 97 -5.29 -17.41 -1.10
N LEU A 98 -4.00 -17.07 -1.19
CA LEU A 98 -3.09 -17.13 -0.05
C LEU A 98 -3.61 -16.34 1.16
N VAL A 99 -4.14 -15.13 0.94
CA VAL A 99 -4.76 -14.32 1.99
C VAL A 99 -5.97 -15.02 2.60
N ARG A 100 -6.81 -15.70 1.78
CA ARG A 100 -7.95 -16.47 2.29
C ARG A 100 -7.49 -17.64 3.16
N GLN A 101 -6.46 -18.38 2.73
CA GLN A 101 -5.90 -19.49 3.49
C GLN A 101 -5.35 -19.05 4.84
N LEU A 102 -4.58 -17.95 4.88
CA LEU A 102 -4.08 -17.38 6.13
C LEU A 102 -5.22 -16.96 7.07
N ARG A 103 -6.25 -16.30 6.54
CA ARG A 103 -7.44 -15.94 7.34
C ARG A 103 -8.19 -17.17 7.84
N HIS A 104 -8.29 -18.23 7.02
CA HIS A 104 -9.00 -19.47 7.37
C HIS A 104 -8.39 -20.15 8.59
N VAL A 105 -7.05 -20.20 8.66
CA VAL A 105 -6.32 -20.78 9.82
C VAL A 105 -6.28 -19.86 11.05
N GLY A 106 -6.93 -18.69 10.99
CA GLY A 106 -7.14 -17.84 12.15
C GLY A 106 -6.31 -16.55 12.19
N ALA A 107 -5.56 -16.23 11.13
CA ALA A 107 -4.89 -14.94 11.03
C ALA A 107 -5.91 -13.78 11.01
N PHE A 108 -5.53 -12.65 11.60
CA PHE A 108 -6.31 -11.41 11.54
C PHE A 108 -5.41 -10.18 11.70
N ALA A 109 -5.90 -9.03 11.25
CA ALA A 109 -5.26 -7.74 11.48
C ALA A 109 -5.88 -6.99 12.67
N ASN A 110 -5.11 -6.10 13.28
CA ASN A 110 -5.58 -5.12 14.26
C ASN A 110 -5.05 -3.72 13.88
N SER A 111 -5.27 -2.72 14.73
CA SER A 111 -4.98 -1.32 14.42
C SER A 111 -3.49 -0.98 14.26
N SER A 112 -2.57 -1.84 14.70
CA SER A 112 -1.14 -1.63 14.47
C SER A 112 -0.68 -2.12 13.08
N CYS A 113 -1.46 -2.96 12.40
CA CYS A 113 -1.07 -3.59 11.15
C CYS A 113 -1.31 -2.69 9.93
N GLY A 114 -0.37 -2.71 8.98
CA GLY A 114 -0.40 -2.04 7.69
C GLY A 114 -0.33 -2.96 6.47
N ILE A 115 -0.69 -2.41 5.31
CA ILE A 115 -0.34 -2.96 4.00
C ILE A 115 0.51 -1.92 3.27
N HIS A 116 1.63 -2.35 2.71
CA HIS A 116 2.48 -1.52 1.85
C HIS A 116 2.53 -2.11 0.45
N ILE A 117 2.38 -1.25 -0.56
CA ILE A 117 2.45 -1.67 -1.96
C ILE A 117 3.63 -0.96 -2.62
N HIS A 118 4.55 -1.76 -3.16
CA HIS A 118 5.73 -1.29 -3.86
C HIS A 118 5.49 -1.38 -5.35
N LEU A 119 5.62 -0.26 -6.05
CA LEU A 119 5.46 -0.15 -7.50
C LEU A 119 6.84 -0.02 -8.14
N ASP A 120 7.07 -0.73 -9.25
CA ASP A 120 8.31 -0.60 -10.01
C ASP A 120 8.54 0.86 -10.45
N GLY A 121 9.67 1.42 -10.01
CA GLY A 121 10.07 2.79 -10.25
C GLY A 121 10.76 3.03 -11.60
N SER A 122 11.18 1.98 -12.30
CA SER A 122 12.09 2.05 -13.47
C SER A 122 11.67 3.03 -14.56
N ASN A 123 10.36 3.14 -14.81
CA ASN A 123 9.80 3.98 -15.87
C ASN A 123 9.49 5.42 -15.43
N HIS A 124 9.79 5.78 -14.18
CA HIS A 124 9.52 7.12 -13.70
C HIS A 124 10.56 8.13 -14.19
N SER A 125 10.05 9.25 -14.70
CA SER A 125 10.81 10.48 -14.93
C SER A 125 10.51 11.53 -13.87
N PRO A 126 11.32 12.60 -13.75
CA PRO A 126 11.05 13.69 -12.81
C PRO A 126 9.65 14.29 -12.97
N ARG A 127 9.15 14.39 -14.21
CA ARG A 127 7.76 14.78 -14.50
C ARG A 127 6.77 13.83 -13.84
N SER A 128 6.93 12.53 -14.02
CA SER A 128 5.96 11.55 -13.49
C SER A 128 5.97 11.46 -11.96
N ILE A 129 7.13 11.63 -11.31
CA ILE A 129 7.20 11.68 -9.84
C ILE A 129 6.48 12.93 -9.32
N ARG A 130 6.70 14.08 -9.95
CA ARG A 130 5.94 15.32 -9.64
C ARG A 130 4.43 15.13 -9.84
N ASN A 131 4.04 14.44 -10.90
CA ASN A 131 2.63 14.10 -11.10
C ASN A 131 2.10 13.23 -9.97
N PHE A 132 2.85 12.20 -9.56
CA PHE A 132 2.43 11.29 -8.49
C PHE A 132 2.20 12.06 -7.18
N ILE A 133 3.16 12.90 -6.79
CA ILE A 133 3.04 13.77 -5.60
C ILE A 133 1.76 14.63 -5.68
N ASN A 134 1.53 15.29 -6.82
CA ASN A 134 0.36 16.15 -7.01
C ASN A 134 -0.97 15.37 -7.06
N ILE A 135 -0.97 14.16 -7.64
CA ILE A 135 -2.13 13.27 -7.64
C ILE A 135 -2.48 12.89 -6.20
N ILE A 136 -1.52 12.44 -5.39
CA ILE A 136 -1.78 12.10 -3.99
C ILE A 136 -2.24 13.34 -3.20
N ALA A 137 -1.50 14.45 -3.30
CA ALA A 137 -1.82 15.68 -2.58
C ALA A 137 -3.24 16.19 -2.87
N SER A 138 -3.65 16.18 -4.14
CA SER A 138 -4.99 16.66 -4.53
C SER A 138 -6.14 15.76 -4.08
N LYS A 139 -5.89 14.49 -3.71
CA LYS A 139 -6.94 13.57 -3.23
C LYS A 139 -6.72 13.07 -1.80
N ASN A 140 -5.77 13.65 -1.05
CA ASN A 140 -5.46 13.23 0.32
C ASN A 140 -6.71 13.01 1.17
N ASP A 141 -7.62 13.97 1.26
CA ASP A 141 -8.78 13.83 2.15
C ASP A 141 -9.72 12.67 1.72
N LEU A 142 -9.95 12.51 0.41
CA LEU A 142 -10.75 11.40 -0.12
C LEU A 142 -10.09 10.05 0.14
N PHE A 143 -8.78 9.91 -0.12
CA PHE A 143 -8.07 8.65 0.11
C PHE A 143 -7.98 8.31 1.59
N TYR A 144 -7.69 9.29 2.45
CA TYR A 144 -7.60 9.06 3.90
C TYR A 144 -8.93 8.56 4.47
N LYS A 145 -10.04 9.12 4.02
CA LYS A 145 -11.37 8.68 4.44
C LYS A 145 -11.77 7.34 3.83
N ALA A 146 -11.58 7.17 2.52
CA ALA A 146 -11.91 5.93 1.81
C ALA A 146 -11.15 4.72 2.35
N LEU A 147 -9.85 4.89 2.63
CA LEU A 147 -8.97 3.85 3.16
C LEU A 147 -9.04 3.72 4.69
N GLN A 148 -9.88 4.55 5.34
CA GLN A 148 -10.06 4.63 6.79
C GLN A 148 -8.74 4.81 7.57
N ILE A 149 -7.80 5.58 7.04
CA ILE A 149 -6.47 5.75 7.66
C ILE A 149 -6.66 6.35 9.06
N ALA A 150 -6.41 5.54 10.10
CA ALA A 150 -6.71 5.91 11.47
C ALA A 150 -5.89 7.14 11.90
N PRO A 151 -6.46 8.08 12.70
CA PRO A 151 -5.71 9.22 13.25
C PRO A 151 -4.43 8.81 14.00
N ALA A 152 -4.46 7.67 14.69
CA ALA A 152 -3.28 7.11 15.37
C ALA A 152 -2.13 6.72 14.41
N ARG A 153 -2.44 6.41 13.14
CA ARG A 153 -1.44 6.16 12.09
C ARG A 153 -0.93 7.43 11.43
N MET A 154 -1.41 8.63 11.80
CA MET A 154 -0.88 9.89 11.25
C MET A 154 0.60 10.12 11.57
N GLY A 155 1.16 9.48 12.60
CA GLY A 155 2.60 9.49 12.86
C GLY A 155 3.41 8.69 11.83
N TYR A 156 2.84 7.59 11.30
CA TYR A 156 3.49 6.62 10.42
C TYR A 156 3.00 6.68 8.95
N CYS A 157 1.93 7.43 8.68
CA CYS A 157 1.36 7.71 7.36
C CYS A 157 0.81 9.14 7.32
N LYS A 158 1.71 10.12 7.30
CA LYS A 158 1.38 11.55 7.24
C LYS A 158 0.78 11.89 5.88
N LYS A 159 -0.18 12.82 5.89
CA LYS A 159 -0.63 13.45 4.63
C LYS A 159 0.61 13.96 3.91
N MET A 160 0.56 13.98 2.58
CA MET A 160 1.65 14.57 1.81
C MET A 160 1.96 15.97 2.36
N ASP A 161 3.23 16.20 2.71
CA ASP A 161 3.63 17.45 3.35
C ASP A 161 3.32 18.63 2.40
N SER A 162 2.57 19.59 2.91
CA SER A 162 2.18 20.77 2.13
C SER A 162 3.40 21.57 1.70
N LEU A 163 4.46 21.61 2.52
CA LEU A 163 5.71 22.27 2.19
C LEU A 163 6.46 21.55 1.06
N LEU A 164 6.52 20.21 1.11
CA LEU A 164 7.08 19.39 0.03
C LEU A 164 6.34 19.65 -1.29
N VAL A 165 5.00 19.61 -1.27
CA VAL A 165 4.16 19.84 -2.47
C VAL A 165 4.37 21.25 -3.02
N GLU A 166 4.43 22.25 -2.14
CA GLU A 166 4.67 23.64 -2.52
C GLU A 166 6.04 23.80 -3.20
N LYS A 167 7.11 23.35 -2.55
CA LYS A 167 8.48 23.42 -3.10
C LYS A 167 8.61 22.67 -4.42
N MET A 168 8.01 21.48 -4.53
CA MET A 168 8.00 20.67 -5.75
C MET A 168 7.31 21.38 -6.93
N ASN A 169 6.28 22.20 -6.63
CA ASN A 169 5.51 22.95 -7.63
C ASN A 169 6.10 24.32 -7.95
N GLN A 170 6.79 24.95 -7.01
CA GLN A 170 7.55 26.20 -7.22
C GLN A 170 8.83 25.93 -8.02
N LYS A 171 9.70 25.04 -7.53
CA LYS A 171 11.01 24.74 -8.15
C LYS A 171 10.88 23.99 -9.49
N LYS A 172 9.83 23.18 -9.66
CA LYS A 172 9.55 22.35 -10.85
C LYS A 172 10.80 21.56 -11.33
N PRO A 173 11.43 20.76 -10.45
CA PRO A 173 12.71 20.10 -10.74
C PRO A 173 12.66 19.25 -12.00
N LYS A 174 13.78 19.22 -12.73
CA LYS A 174 13.94 18.55 -14.02
C LYS A 174 14.81 17.29 -13.96
N THR A 175 15.43 17.02 -12.81
CA THR A 175 16.30 15.86 -12.57
C THR A 175 15.82 15.09 -11.34
N MET A 176 16.14 13.78 -11.27
CA MET A 176 15.79 12.98 -10.08
C MET A 176 16.53 13.46 -8.85
N ARG A 177 17.81 13.84 -8.98
CA ARG A 177 18.61 14.43 -7.89
C ARG A 177 17.94 15.67 -7.28
N ALA A 178 17.40 16.58 -8.10
CA ALA A 178 16.72 17.76 -7.58
C ALA A 178 15.39 17.41 -6.88
N ILE A 179 14.71 16.33 -7.28
CA ILE A 179 13.54 15.83 -6.55
C ILE A 179 13.98 15.23 -5.21
N GLU A 180 15.05 14.42 -5.22
CA GLU A 180 15.63 13.82 -4.02
C GLU A 180 16.05 14.88 -2.99
N GLU A 181 16.72 15.94 -3.43
CA GLU A 181 17.12 17.06 -2.58
C GLU A 181 15.92 17.74 -1.91
N ILE A 182 14.81 17.92 -2.64
CA ILE A 182 13.57 18.46 -2.07
C ILE A 182 12.90 17.45 -1.12
N TRP A 183 12.91 16.16 -1.46
CA TRP A 183 12.32 15.09 -0.65
C TRP A 183 12.96 14.98 0.75
N TYR A 184 14.28 15.13 0.82
CA TYR A 184 15.03 15.11 2.08
C TYR A 184 15.22 16.49 2.72
N GLU A 185 14.64 17.56 2.15
CA GLU A 185 14.79 18.91 2.68
C GLU A 185 14.13 19.02 4.06
N GLY A 186 14.89 19.43 5.07
CA GLY A 186 14.42 19.51 6.46
C GLY A 186 14.70 18.26 7.32
N TYR A 187 15.33 17.23 6.75
CA TYR A 187 15.82 16.07 7.51
C TYR A 187 17.33 16.16 7.72
N SER A 188 17.78 15.91 8.96
CA SER A 188 19.21 15.85 9.32
C SER A 188 19.77 14.43 9.35
N GLU A 189 18.90 13.43 9.19
CA GLU A 189 19.25 12.01 9.16
C GLU A 189 20.07 11.65 7.92
N THR A 190 20.85 10.57 8.00
CA THR A 190 21.62 10.11 6.85
C THR A 190 20.68 9.41 5.88
N ARG A 191 20.67 9.84 4.61
CA ARG A 191 19.73 9.32 3.59
C ARG A 191 19.80 7.81 3.41
N SER A 192 20.98 7.19 3.57
CA SER A 192 21.16 5.74 3.43
C SER A 192 20.57 4.93 4.59
N GLN A 193 20.07 5.57 5.66
CA GLN A 193 19.44 4.86 6.77
C GLN A 193 18.15 4.17 6.31
N HIS A 194 18.00 2.90 6.69
CA HIS A 194 16.80 2.13 6.37
C HIS A 194 15.57 2.76 7.05
N TYR A 195 15.64 3.05 8.35
CA TYR A 195 14.60 3.80 9.08
C TYR A 195 14.93 5.29 9.01
N HIS A 196 14.18 6.03 8.18
CA HIS A 196 14.36 7.46 7.95
C HIS A 196 13.01 8.17 8.08
N GLN A 197 12.97 9.37 8.68
CA GLN A 197 11.69 10.05 8.99
C GLN A 197 10.89 10.49 7.76
N SER A 198 11.52 10.65 6.60
CA SER A 198 10.85 10.93 5.32
C SER A 198 9.99 9.77 4.82
N ARG A 199 10.08 8.57 5.41
CA ARG A 199 9.31 7.39 4.97
C ARG A 199 7.81 7.51 5.25
N TYR A 200 7.43 8.27 6.26
CA TYR A 200 6.10 8.22 6.86
C TYR A 200 5.09 9.12 6.14
N HIS A 201 4.94 8.95 4.83
CA HIS A 201 3.91 9.59 4.01
C HIS A 201 3.10 8.55 3.25
N PHE A 202 1.85 8.88 2.86
CA PHE A 202 1.02 7.98 2.03
C PHE A 202 1.77 7.47 0.79
N LEU A 203 2.45 8.38 0.09
CA LEU A 203 3.41 8.09 -0.97
C LEU A 203 4.81 8.28 -0.41
N ASN A 204 5.59 7.21 -0.38
CA ASN A 204 6.96 7.20 0.10
C ASN A 204 7.94 6.97 -1.07
N LEU A 205 8.89 7.89 -1.23
CA LEU A 205 9.95 7.84 -2.23
C LEU A 205 11.32 7.46 -1.66
N HIS A 206 11.42 7.09 -0.38
CA HIS A 206 12.69 6.69 0.23
C HIS A 206 13.28 5.46 -0.47
N SER A 207 12.49 4.39 -0.64
CA SER A 207 12.91 3.18 -1.37
C SER A 207 13.26 3.46 -2.85
N PHE A 208 12.66 4.51 -3.42
CA PHE A 208 12.95 4.94 -4.79
C PHE A 208 14.37 5.49 -4.92
N PHE A 209 14.85 6.25 -3.92
CA PHE A 209 16.15 6.90 -3.94
C PHE A 209 17.29 6.07 -3.32
N THR A 210 16.99 5.20 -2.35
CA THR A 210 18.05 4.57 -1.52
C THR A 210 18.03 3.04 -1.53
N GLY A 211 17.01 2.44 -2.14
CA GLY A 211 16.78 1.00 -2.08
C GLY A 211 16.46 0.40 -3.45
N ASN A 212 15.37 -0.36 -3.49
CA ASN A 212 14.99 -1.19 -4.63
C ASN A 212 14.43 -0.40 -5.84
N HIS A 213 14.58 0.92 -5.83
CA HIS A 213 14.03 1.81 -6.84
C HIS A 213 12.51 1.63 -7.02
N THR A 214 11.78 1.54 -5.89
CA THR A 214 10.32 1.36 -5.90
C THR A 214 9.61 2.59 -5.34
N VAL A 215 8.45 2.92 -5.91
CA VAL A 215 7.52 3.89 -5.33
C VAL A 215 6.60 3.14 -4.37
N GLU A 216 6.62 3.50 -3.10
CA GLU A 216 5.85 2.81 -2.07
C GLU A 216 4.59 3.59 -1.68
N LEU A 217 3.46 2.88 -1.57
CA LEU A 217 2.21 3.40 -1.01
C LEU A 217 1.92 2.70 0.32
N ARG A 218 1.96 3.45 1.44
CA ARG A 218 1.93 2.91 2.82
C ARG A 218 0.61 3.10 3.58
N GLY A 219 -0.37 3.78 2.97
CA GLY A 219 -1.58 4.20 3.68
C GLY A 219 -2.72 3.20 3.72
N PHE A 220 -2.49 1.93 3.41
CA PHE A 220 -3.55 0.93 3.45
C PHE A 220 -3.63 0.34 4.86
N ASN A 221 -4.85 0.27 5.41
CA ASN A 221 -5.08 -0.48 6.64
C ASN A 221 -4.95 -1.97 6.36
N SER A 222 -4.19 -2.68 7.20
CA SER A 222 -4.14 -4.12 7.06
C SER A 222 -5.48 -4.74 7.39
N GLU A 223 -5.81 -5.75 6.59
CA GLU A 223 -7.04 -6.50 6.65
C GLU A 223 -6.77 -7.80 5.85
N LEU A 224 -7.49 -8.91 6.12
CA LEU A 224 -7.28 -10.19 5.43
C LEU A 224 -8.51 -10.59 4.59
N HIS A 225 -9.07 -9.65 3.84
CA HIS A 225 -10.18 -9.82 2.91
C HIS A 225 -9.66 -9.61 1.50
N ALA A 226 -9.44 -10.70 0.78
CA ALA A 226 -8.88 -10.72 -0.57
C ALA A 226 -9.42 -9.62 -1.52
N GLY A 227 -10.72 -9.30 -1.49
CA GLY A 227 -11.31 -8.22 -2.29
C GLY A 227 -10.82 -6.80 -1.95
N LYS A 228 -10.57 -6.51 -0.67
CA LYS A 228 -10.06 -5.21 -0.22
C LYS A 228 -8.58 -5.05 -0.57
N ILE A 229 -7.73 -6.05 -0.29
CA ILE A 229 -6.34 -6.10 -0.78
C ILE A 229 -6.27 -5.91 -2.29
N ARG A 230 -7.08 -6.64 -3.07
CA ARG A 230 -7.16 -6.44 -4.54
C ARG A 230 -7.51 -5.00 -4.88
N SER A 231 -8.46 -4.40 -4.19
CA SER A 231 -8.86 -2.99 -4.40
C SER A 231 -7.70 -2.02 -4.19
N TYR A 232 -6.87 -2.26 -3.16
CA TYR A 232 -5.69 -1.46 -2.88
C TYR A 232 -4.62 -1.60 -3.97
N ILE A 233 -4.36 -2.82 -4.43
CA ILE A 233 -3.42 -3.11 -5.52
C ILE A 233 -3.87 -2.45 -6.83
N VAL A 234 -5.15 -2.60 -7.20
CA VAL A 234 -5.69 -1.98 -8.42
C VAL A 234 -5.60 -0.46 -8.32
N LEU A 235 -5.91 0.13 -7.16
CA LEU A 235 -5.74 1.57 -6.94
C LEU A 235 -4.28 2.00 -7.09
N ALA A 236 -3.34 1.29 -6.46
CA ALA A 236 -1.92 1.58 -6.55
C ALA A 236 -1.42 1.55 -8.01
N LEU A 237 -1.76 0.50 -8.77
CA LEU A 237 -1.41 0.36 -10.18
C LEU A 237 -2.06 1.44 -11.06
N ALA A 238 -3.31 1.81 -10.77
CA ALA A 238 -4.00 2.89 -11.48
C ALA A 238 -3.37 4.27 -11.24
N LEU A 239 -3.01 4.57 -9.98
CA LEU A 239 -2.30 5.80 -9.61
C LEU A 239 -0.92 5.86 -10.28
N ASN A 240 -0.19 4.73 -10.30
CA ASN A 240 1.10 4.61 -10.97
C ASN A 240 0.97 4.92 -12.47
N ASN A 241 0.03 4.24 -13.13
CA ASN A 241 -0.24 4.43 -14.55
C ASN A 241 -0.63 5.89 -14.85
N GLN A 242 -1.47 6.51 -14.01
CA GLN A 242 -1.84 7.91 -14.16
C GLN A 242 -0.62 8.83 -14.05
N ALA A 243 0.24 8.63 -13.04
CA ALA A 243 1.45 9.44 -12.86
C ALA A 243 2.41 9.36 -14.06
N LEU A 244 2.59 8.15 -14.60
CA LEU A 244 3.46 7.87 -15.76
C LEU A 244 2.92 8.47 -17.07
N THR A 245 1.62 8.37 -17.31
CA THR A 245 1.00 8.71 -18.61
C THR A 245 0.55 10.16 -18.70
N GLN A 246 0.17 10.79 -17.58
CA GLN A 246 -0.36 12.14 -17.61
C GLN A 246 0.74 13.18 -17.91
N LYS A 247 0.41 14.22 -18.69
CA LYS A 247 1.36 15.30 -19.04
C LYS A 247 1.71 16.15 -17.82
N CYS A 248 0.70 16.53 -17.04
CA CYS A 248 0.83 17.29 -15.80
C CYS A 248 -0.32 16.97 -14.84
N ALA A 249 -0.07 16.99 -13.54
CA ALA A 249 -1.12 16.91 -12.51
C ALA A 249 -1.08 18.14 -11.60
N SER A 250 -2.27 18.59 -11.15
CA SER A 250 -2.42 19.68 -10.19
C SER A 250 -2.60 19.13 -8.78
N ALA A 251 -1.97 19.76 -7.79
CA ALA A 251 -2.17 19.47 -6.37
C ALA A 251 -3.46 20.11 -5.81
N ARG A 252 -4.15 20.95 -6.59
CA ARG A 252 -5.41 21.58 -6.17
C ARG A 252 -6.45 20.51 -5.85
N LYS A 253 -7.05 20.59 -4.67
CA LYS A 253 -8.16 19.71 -4.28
C LYS A 253 -9.31 19.87 -5.29
N PRO A 254 -9.84 18.77 -5.84
CA PRO A 254 -11.02 18.82 -6.68
C PRO A 254 -12.22 19.25 -5.83
N GLN A 255 -13.31 19.57 -6.50
CA GLN A 255 -14.59 19.83 -5.84
C GLN A 255 -15.09 18.56 -5.13
N THR A 256 -15.42 18.67 -3.84
CA THR A 256 -15.76 17.56 -2.93
C THR A 256 -17.11 17.76 -2.25
N GLU A 257 -18.05 18.49 -2.88
CA GLU A 257 -19.39 18.72 -2.30
C GLU A 257 -20.12 17.40 -2.03
N ASN A 258 -19.79 16.37 -2.81
CA ASN A 258 -20.17 14.99 -2.58
C ASN A 258 -18.96 14.07 -2.80
N GLU A 259 -18.47 13.48 -1.72
CA GLU A 259 -17.26 12.65 -1.71
C GLU A 259 -17.44 11.36 -2.51
N LYS A 260 -18.56 10.64 -2.36
CA LYS A 260 -18.84 9.42 -3.12
C LYS A 260 -18.89 9.70 -4.62
N PHE A 261 -19.55 10.78 -5.02
CA PHE A 261 -19.58 11.20 -6.42
C PHE A 261 -18.18 11.56 -6.95
N ALA A 262 -17.42 12.35 -6.19
CA ALA A 262 -16.06 12.77 -6.56
C ALA A 262 -15.11 11.57 -6.69
N MET A 263 -15.16 10.61 -5.76
CA MET A 263 -14.35 9.40 -5.81
C MET A 263 -14.77 8.50 -6.97
N ARG A 264 -16.06 8.20 -7.16
CA ARG A 264 -16.54 7.37 -8.26
C ARG A 264 -16.13 7.94 -9.63
N THR A 265 -16.36 9.24 -9.85
CA THR A 265 -15.98 9.90 -11.11
C THR A 265 -14.47 9.86 -11.33
N TYR A 266 -13.68 10.00 -10.26
CA TYR A 266 -12.23 9.87 -10.35
C TYR A 266 -11.78 8.43 -10.65
N LEU A 267 -12.36 7.42 -10.00
CA LEU A 267 -12.07 6.00 -10.26
C LEU A 267 -12.35 5.65 -11.73
N ASN A 268 -13.48 6.12 -12.28
CA ASN A 268 -13.78 5.95 -13.70
C ASN A 268 -12.70 6.59 -14.59
N ARG A 269 -12.26 7.82 -14.28
CA ARG A 269 -11.22 8.52 -15.04
C ARG A 269 -9.89 7.76 -15.07
N ILE A 270 -9.54 7.07 -13.99
CA ILE A 270 -8.29 6.31 -13.92
C ILE A 270 -8.44 4.86 -14.37
N GLY A 271 -9.62 4.44 -14.84
CA GLY A 271 -9.82 3.17 -15.54
C GLY A 271 -10.59 2.09 -14.76
N PHE A 272 -11.28 2.41 -13.67
CA PHE A 272 -12.17 1.46 -12.98
C PHE A 272 -13.52 1.34 -13.70
N ILE A 273 -13.49 0.91 -14.97
CA ILE A 273 -14.67 0.83 -15.85
C ILE A 273 -14.94 -0.64 -16.16
N GLY A 274 -16.20 -1.08 -16.04
CA GLY A 274 -16.60 -2.48 -16.25
C GLY A 274 -16.89 -3.23 -14.95
N ASP A 275 -17.43 -4.44 -15.08
CA ASP A 275 -17.87 -5.28 -13.96
C ASP A 275 -16.70 -5.87 -13.17
N GLU A 276 -15.55 -6.05 -13.81
CA GLU A 276 -14.33 -6.54 -13.19
C GLU A 276 -13.79 -5.62 -12.06
N PHE A 277 -14.24 -4.37 -12.05
CA PHE A 277 -13.91 -3.37 -11.02
C PHE A 277 -15.07 -3.05 -10.08
N ALA A 278 -16.23 -3.71 -10.21
CA ALA A 278 -17.39 -3.43 -9.36
C ALA A 278 -17.06 -3.55 -7.87
N ASN A 279 -16.45 -4.67 -7.47
CA ASN A 279 -16.02 -4.89 -6.09
C ASN A 279 -14.95 -3.87 -5.63
N CYS A 280 -14.02 -3.48 -6.52
CA CYS A 280 -13.03 -2.47 -6.16
C CYS A 280 -13.66 -1.09 -5.92
N ARG A 281 -14.60 -0.69 -6.79
CA ARG A 281 -15.34 0.58 -6.62
C ARG A 281 -16.12 0.56 -5.32
N GLU A 282 -16.82 -0.53 -5.02
CA GLU A 282 -17.59 -0.70 -3.79
C GLU A 282 -16.72 -0.49 -2.55
N HIS A 283 -15.59 -1.20 -2.45
CA HIS A 283 -14.67 -1.06 -1.31
C HIS A 283 -14.09 0.36 -1.19
N LEU A 284 -13.73 1.00 -2.31
CA LEU A 284 -13.07 2.32 -2.31
C LEU A 284 -14.03 3.50 -2.07
N ILE A 285 -15.35 3.31 -2.11
CA ILE A 285 -16.33 4.38 -1.83
C ILE A 285 -17.16 4.11 -0.57
N ALA A 286 -17.07 2.93 0.03
CA ALA A 286 -17.93 2.49 1.13
C ALA A 286 -18.00 3.48 2.29
N HIS A 287 -16.87 4.11 2.63
CA HIS A 287 -16.71 5.00 3.78
C HIS A 287 -16.82 6.50 3.45
N LEU A 288 -17.18 6.84 2.21
CA LEU A 288 -17.36 8.23 1.78
C LEU A 288 -18.81 8.68 1.96
N ASP A 289 -19.02 9.98 2.16
CA ASP A 289 -20.36 10.55 2.34
C ASP A 289 -21.04 10.88 1.00
N GLY A 290 -22.37 10.98 1.04
CA GLY A 290 -23.20 11.42 -0.10
C GLY A 290 -23.67 10.28 -1.01
N SER A 291 -23.95 10.61 -2.27
CA SER A 291 -24.46 9.70 -3.30
C SER A 291 -23.42 9.48 -4.40
N ALA A 292 -23.26 8.26 -4.89
CA ALA A 292 -22.40 7.97 -6.04
C ALA A 292 -23.00 8.48 -7.38
N ALA A 293 -24.31 8.73 -7.42
CA ALA A 293 -25.04 9.07 -8.64
C ALA A 293 -25.06 10.59 -8.90
N TRP A 294 -25.31 11.38 -7.87
CA TRP A 294 -25.60 12.82 -8.02
C TRP A 294 -24.54 13.68 -7.36
N ARG A 295 -24.09 14.73 -8.07
CA ARG A 295 -23.11 15.66 -7.52
C ARG A 295 -23.69 16.56 -6.43
N PHE A 296 -24.89 17.08 -6.67
CA PHE A 296 -25.66 17.87 -5.72
C PHE A 296 -26.87 17.05 -5.29
N ARG A 297 -27.38 17.23 -4.07
CA ARG A 297 -28.70 16.65 -3.73
C ARG A 297 -29.71 17.25 -4.71
N ALA A 298 -30.60 16.42 -5.28
CA ALA A 298 -31.81 16.96 -5.86
C ALA A 298 -32.57 17.66 -4.73
N ALA A 299 -32.94 18.93 -4.95
CA ALA A 299 -33.82 19.67 -4.07
C ALA A 299 -35.20 19.00 -4.04
#